data_AF-A0A7Y8IGW7-F1
#
_entry.id   AF-A0A7Y8IGW7-F1
#
_cell.length_a   1.000
_cell.length_b   1.000
_cell.length_c   1.000
_cell.angle_alpha   90.00
_cell.angle_beta   90.00
_cell.angle_gamma   90.00
#
_symmetry.space_group_name_H-M   'P 1'
#
loop_
_entity.id
_entity.type
_entity.pdbx_description
1 polymer ?
#
loop_
_entity_poly.entity_id
_entity_poly.type
_entity_poly.pdbx_seq_one_letter_code
_entity_poly.pdbx_strand_id
1 'polypeptide(L)'
;MKVLKWWWGILLAFLLLGAARIFLPLPFANEIIIFSIYTMGCNFLLGRVGFISFGQPAYLAVGAYATAFYLYYFGTNPYIGILLGIGVGLVVSAIVGAFFVRLRSDYFALVNLALAVIIFYLMEKVLAKITHGDNGLWFLANMSSTPVLNLGKPGDFFIFIFLVAMALWAFYKYLDDSLFGACCLGTKINEDKLRFLGYSNYSIRWMAFIIANTTTALAGSLYAVYFGFVSPAITHPARAADPVVVTILGGVGTLYGPIVGSIAYTGMKDLLSGFIANWELFIGLLLVFIMLAGEKGIWGTLDPYLKKAFYRKGTVPK
;
A
#
# COMPACT_ATOMS: atom_id res chain seq x y z
N MET A 1 20.17 -4.24 -24.34
CA MET A 1 20.68 -5.11 -23.25
C MET A 1 20.30 -4.69 -21.82
N LYS A 2 20.16 -3.40 -21.48
CA LYS A 2 19.73 -2.98 -20.12
C LYS A 2 18.28 -3.36 -19.78
N VAL A 3 17.36 -3.31 -20.76
CA VAL A 3 15.94 -3.68 -20.59
C VAL A 3 15.74 -5.17 -20.26
N LEU A 4 16.59 -6.09 -20.75
CA LEU A 4 16.40 -7.53 -20.51
C LEU A 4 16.85 -7.98 -19.10
N LYS A 5 17.92 -7.38 -18.55
CA LYS A 5 18.27 -7.52 -17.12
C LYS A 5 17.24 -6.85 -16.19
N TRP A 6 16.45 -5.92 -16.71
CA TRP A 6 15.46 -5.11 -16.01
C TRP A 6 14.10 -5.81 -15.83
N TRP A 7 13.71 -6.68 -16.77
CA TRP A 7 12.60 -7.63 -16.62
C TRP A 7 12.96 -8.81 -15.72
N TRP A 8 14.25 -9.17 -15.61
CA TRP A 8 14.68 -10.30 -14.80
C TRP A 8 14.40 -10.10 -13.31
N GLY A 9 14.58 -8.90 -12.75
CA GLY A 9 14.25 -8.62 -11.34
C GLY A 9 12.74 -8.62 -11.04
N ILE A 10 11.94 -8.15 -12.00
CA ILE A 10 10.48 -8.22 -11.97
C ILE A 10 10.06 -9.68 -12.01
N LEU A 11 10.56 -10.44 -12.99
CA LEU A 11 10.30 -11.87 -13.10
C LEU A 11 10.81 -12.63 -11.87
N LEU A 12 11.93 -12.29 -11.25
CA LEU A 12 12.45 -13.03 -10.08
C LEU A 12 11.62 -12.78 -8.83
N ALA A 13 11.22 -11.54 -8.56
CA ALA A 13 10.34 -11.21 -7.42
C ALA A 13 8.93 -11.79 -7.61
N PHE A 14 8.41 -11.75 -8.85
CA PHE A 14 7.10 -12.32 -9.19
C PHE A 14 7.14 -13.85 -9.30
N LEU A 15 8.26 -14.46 -9.71
CA LEU A 15 8.47 -15.91 -9.70
C LEU A 15 8.73 -16.42 -8.28
N LEU A 16 9.32 -15.61 -7.40
CA LEU A 16 9.39 -15.90 -5.96
C LEU A 16 8.01 -15.82 -5.29
N LEU A 17 7.17 -14.84 -5.62
CA LEU A 17 5.77 -14.78 -5.15
C LEU A 17 4.92 -15.92 -5.75
N GLY A 18 5.13 -16.24 -7.02
CA GLY A 18 4.51 -17.37 -7.71
C GLY A 18 4.98 -18.73 -7.17
N ALA A 19 6.25 -18.85 -6.76
CA ALA A 19 6.78 -20.02 -6.07
C ALA A 19 6.30 -20.07 -4.62
N ALA A 20 6.08 -18.92 -3.97
CA ALA A 20 5.48 -18.84 -2.65
C ALA A 20 4.04 -19.37 -2.63
N ARG A 21 3.32 -19.40 -3.78
CA ARG A 21 2.06 -20.15 -3.94
C ARG A 21 2.20 -21.63 -3.57
N ILE A 22 3.36 -22.23 -3.83
CA ILE A 22 3.60 -23.66 -3.59
C ILE A 22 3.81 -23.92 -2.09
N PHE A 23 4.31 -22.93 -1.35
CA PHE A 23 4.68 -23.07 0.06
C PHE A 23 3.70 -22.39 1.04
N LEU A 24 2.92 -21.41 0.60
CA LEU A 24 2.01 -20.62 1.45
C LEU A 24 0.53 -20.94 1.18
N PRO A 25 -0.33 -20.96 2.20
CA PRO A 25 -1.77 -21.01 2.02
C PRO A 25 -2.26 -19.86 1.15
N LEU A 26 -3.17 -20.14 0.20
CA LEU A 26 -3.77 -19.13 -0.68
C LEU A 26 -4.30 -17.89 0.07
N PRO A 27 -4.97 -18.03 1.23
CA PRO A 27 -5.49 -16.85 1.93
C PRO A 27 -4.40 -15.89 2.41
N PHE A 28 -3.31 -16.45 2.92
CA PHE A 28 -2.18 -15.70 3.43
C PHE A 28 -1.41 -14.98 2.32
N ALA A 29 -1.26 -15.62 1.16
CA ALA A 29 -0.66 -15.00 -0.01
C ALA A 29 -1.47 -13.80 -0.52
N ASN A 30 -2.81 -13.92 -0.57
CA ASN A 30 -3.69 -12.81 -0.96
C ASN A 30 -3.57 -11.63 0.02
N GLU A 31 -3.59 -11.91 1.34
CA GLU A 31 -3.44 -10.85 2.36
C GLU A 31 -2.11 -10.11 2.21
N ILE A 32 -0.99 -10.83 2.00
CA ILE A 32 0.32 -10.21 1.77
C ILE A 32 0.30 -9.31 0.54
N ILE A 33 -0.29 -9.74 -0.57
CA ILE A 33 -0.30 -8.95 -1.81
C ILE A 33 -1.16 -7.68 -1.61
N ILE A 34 -2.35 -7.80 -0.99
CA ILE A 34 -3.20 -6.63 -0.68
C ILE A 34 -2.43 -5.65 0.22
N PHE A 35 -1.78 -6.16 1.27
CA PHE A 35 -1.04 -5.34 2.22
C PHE A 35 0.22 -4.71 1.59
N SER A 36 0.84 -5.39 0.64
CA SER A 36 1.95 -4.86 -0.16
C SER A 36 1.51 -3.69 -1.02
N ILE A 37 0.36 -3.81 -1.70
CA ILE A 37 -0.21 -2.72 -2.50
C ILE A 37 -0.56 -1.52 -1.60
N TYR A 38 -1.18 -1.80 -0.45
CA TYR A 38 -1.52 -0.80 0.56
C TYR A 38 -0.30 -0.01 1.04
N THR A 39 0.78 -0.71 1.37
CA THR A 39 2.01 -0.09 1.89
C THR A 39 2.86 0.55 0.80
N MET A 40 2.65 0.19 -0.47
CA MET A 40 3.36 0.79 -1.60
C MET A 40 3.05 2.28 -1.77
N GLY A 41 1.79 2.68 -1.58
CA GLY A 41 1.40 4.10 -1.56
C GLY A 41 2.08 4.87 -0.41
N CYS A 42 2.10 4.28 0.79
CA CYS A 42 2.78 4.85 1.95
C CYS A 42 4.30 4.99 1.72
N ASN A 43 4.93 3.95 1.16
CA ASN A 43 6.35 3.93 0.83
C ASN A 43 6.73 4.99 -0.20
N PHE A 44 5.87 5.25 -1.18
CA PHE A 44 6.12 6.31 -2.15
C PHE A 44 6.13 7.70 -1.48
N LEU A 45 5.15 8.00 -0.61
CA LEU A 45 5.10 9.27 0.12
C LEU A 45 6.27 9.44 1.08
N LEU A 46 6.57 8.43 1.89
CA LEU A 46 7.64 8.49 2.88
C LEU A 46 9.03 8.47 2.22
N GLY A 47 9.18 7.61 1.22
CA GLY A 47 10.43 7.38 0.51
C GLY A 47 10.84 8.55 -0.37
N ARG A 48 9.94 9.00 -1.25
CA ARG A 48 10.25 10.00 -2.27
C ARG A 48 9.95 11.42 -1.79
N VAL A 49 8.77 11.66 -1.22
CA VAL A 49 8.34 13.03 -0.84
C VAL A 49 8.82 13.42 0.56
N GLY A 50 9.04 12.45 1.44
CA GLY A 50 9.44 12.68 2.84
C GLY A 50 8.28 12.93 3.78
N PHE A 51 7.05 12.60 3.37
CA PHE A 51 5.85 12.76 4.17
C PHE A 51 5.46 11.45 4.85
N ILE A 52 5.33 11.49 6.17
CA ILE A 52 4.77 10.38 6.96
C ILE A 52 3.24 10.52 6.94
N SER A 53 2.55 9.53 6.40
CA SER A 53 1.08 9.52 6.38
C SER A 53 0.52 8.43 7.29
N PHE A 54 0.01 8.83 8.45
CA PHE A 54 -0.82 7.99 9.32
C PHE A 54 -2.28 7.89 8.85
N GLY A 55 -2.62 8.57 7.75
CA GLY A 55 -3.98 8.62 7.19
C GLY A 55 -4.27 7.54 6.15
N GLN A 56 -3.29 6.68 5.84
CA GLN A 56 -3.44 5.59 4.88
C GLN A 56 -4.65 4.68 5.15
N PRO A 57 -5.00 4.31 6.40
CA PRO A 57 -6.20 3.51 6.65
C PRO A 57 -7.47 4.23 6.20
N ALA A 58 -7.51 5.55 6.29
CA ALA A 58 -8.65 6.37 5.86
C ALA A 58 -8.87 6.26 4.35
N TYR A 59 -7.81 6.34 3.55
CA TYR A 59 -7.90 6.19 2.10
C TYR A 59 -8.22 4.75 1.68
N LEU A 60 -7.68 3.76 2.41
CA LEU A 60 -8.06 2.36 2.27
C LEU A 60 -9.56 2.16 2.54
N ALA A 61 -10.08 2.75 3.60
CA ALA A 61 -11.49 2.69 3.95
C ALA A 61 -12.38 3.34 2.88
N VAL A 62 -12.00 4.49 2.35
CA VAL A 62 -12.74 5.16 1.26
C VAL A 62 -12.88 4.24 0.03
N GLY A 63 -11.80 3.57 -0.39
CA GLY A 63 -11.87 2.62 -1.51
C GLY A 63 -12.70 1.36 -1.18
N ALA A 64 -12.54 0.83 0.03
CA ALA A 64 -13.29 -0.34 0.51
C ALA A 64 -14.79 -0.07 0.59
N TYR A 65 -15.20 1.04 1.21
CA TYR A 65 -16.60 1.43 1.35
C TYR A 65 -17.24 1.82 0.03
N ALA A 66 -16.53 2.52 -0.87
CA ALA A 66 -17.05 2.82 -2.20
C ALA A 66 -17.36 1.54 -2.99
N THR A 67 -16.46 0.54 -2.92
CA THR A 67 -16.67 -0.78 -3.52
C THR A 67 -17.85 -1.52 -2.86
N ALA A 68 -17.91 -1.50 -1.52
CA ALA A 68 -18.96 -2.15 -0.75
C ALA A 68 -20.34 -1.54 -1.03
N PHE A 69 -20.46 -0.22 -1.11
CA PHE A 69 -21.73 0.44 -1.43
C PHE A 69 -22.25 0.05 -2.81
N TYR A 70 -21.37 -0.05 -3.80
CA TYR A 70 -21.77 -0.53 -5.12
C TYR A 70 -22.27 -1.98 -5.07
N LEU A 71 -21.51 -2.88 -4.45
CA LEU A 71 -21.80 -4.33 -4.41
C LEU A 71 -22.97 -4.70 -3.49
N TYR A 72 -23.26 -3.87 -2.50
CA TYR A 72 -24.36 -4.11 -1.57
C TYR A 72 -25.68 -3.55 -2.09
N TYR A 73 -25.69 -2.34 -2.67
CA TYR A 73 -26.92 -1.63 -3.03
C TYR A 73 -27.27 -1.65 -4.52
N PHE A 74 -26.29 -1.57 -5.41
CA PHE A 74 -26.55 -1.22 -6.81
C PHE A 74 -26.27 -2.33 -7.81
N GLY A 75 -25.19 -3.10 -7.61
CA GLY A 75 -24.70 -4.00 -8.64
C GLY A 75 -23.99 -5.23 -8.09
N THR A 76 -23.70 -6.14 -9.01
CA THR A 76 -23.17 -7.48 -8.69
C THR A 76 -21.80 -7.73 -9.32
N ASN A 77 -21.25 -6.75 -10.06
CA ASN A 77 -19.99 -6.89 -10.80
C ASN A 77 -18.80 -6.33 -10.00
N PRO A 78 -17.88 -7.18 -9.50
CA PRO A 78 -16.78 -6.74 -8.65
C PRO A 78 -15.78 -5.80 -9.36
N TYR A 79 -15.61 -5.90 -10.68
CA TYR A 79 -14.71 -5.01 -11.43
C TYR A 79 -15.20 -3.56 -11.41
N ILE A 80 -16.51 -3.37 -11.57
CA ILE A 80 -17.12 -2.03 -11.52
C ILE A 80 -16.99 -1.47 -10.11
N GLY A 81 -17.18 -2.31 -9.08
CA GLY A 81 -16.93 -1.93 -7.69
C GLY A 81 -15.48 -1.45 -7.48
N ILE A 82 -14.49 -2.20 -7.98
CA ILE A 82 -13.08 -1.82 -7.87
C ILE A 82 -12.80 -0.48 -8.57
N LEU A 83 -13.30 -0.31 -9.81
CA LEU A 83 -13.13 0.94 -10.57
C LEU A 83 -13.78 2.13 -9.86
N LEU A 84 -14.96 1.95 -9.27
CA LEU A 84 -15.61 2.97 -8.45
C LEU A 84 -14.78 3.30 -7.22
N GLY A 85 -14.23 2.31 -6.52
CA GLY A 85 -13.36 2.56 -5.36
C GLY A 85 -12.08 3.32 -5.72
N ILE A 86 -11.46 3.02 -6.88
CA ILE A 86 -10.34 3.81 -7.42
C ILE A 86 -10.79 5.24 -7.72
N GLY A 87 -11.94 5.40 -8.40
CA GLY A 87 -12.46 6.72 -8.79
C GLY A 87 -12.78 7.61 -7.60
N VAL A 88 -13.49 7.07 -6.60
CA VAL A 88 -13.80 7.80 -5.35
C VAL A 88 -12.51 8.09 -4.58
N GLY A 89 -11.59 7.12 -4.49
CA GLY A 89 -10.28 7.31 -3.88
C GLY A 89 -9.47 8.43 -4.52
N LEU A 90 -9.47 8.53 -5.85
CA LEU A 90 -8.81 9.59 -6.61
C LEU A 90 -9.43 10.95 -6.30
N VAL A 91 -10.77 11.06 -6.34
CA VAL A 91 -11.48 12.31 -6.05
C VAL A 91 -11.22 12.78 -4.61
N VAL A 92 -11.35 11.88 -3.64
CA VAL A 92 -11.11 12.21 -2.23
C VAL A 92 -9.65 12.61 -2.01
N SER A 93 -8.70 11.90 -2.62
CA SER A 93 -7.27 12.21 -2.51
C SER A 93 -6.93 13.56 -3.17
N ALA A 94 -7.57 13.90 -4.29
CA ALA A 94 -7.39 15.19 -4.95
C ALA A 94 -7.91 16.35 -4.10
N ILE A 95 -9.11 16.21 -3.53
CA ILE A 95 -9.74 17.22 -2.67
C ILE A 95 -8.90 17.40 -1.39
N VAL A 96 -8.68 16.31 -0.65
CA VAL A 96 -7.96 16.35 0.63
C VAL A 96 -6.51 16.78 0.43
N GLY A 97 -5.87 16.30 -0.64
CA GLY A 97 -4.50 16.63 -0.98
C GLY A 97 -4.29 18.11 -1.23
N ALA A 98 -5.28 18.82 -1.78
CA ALA A 98 -5.17 20.25 -2.07
C ALA A 98 -4.98 21.10 -0.79
N PHE A 99 -5.52 20.62 0.33
CA PHE A 99 -5.36 21.25 1.64
C PHE A 99 -4.14 20.71 2.39
N PHE A 100 -3.96 19.39 2.43
CA PHE A 100 -3.02 18.75 3.34
C PHE A 100 -1.57 18.99 2.93
N VAL A 101 -1.29 19.02 1.63
CA VAL A 101 0.07 19.16 1.08
C VAL A 101 0.71 20.52 1.38
N ARG A 102 -0.08 21.51 1.81
CA ARG A 102 0.41 22.84 2.21
C ARG A 102 1.04 22.84 3.60
N LEU A 103 0.81 21.79 4.38
CA LEU A 103 1.31 21.66 5.74
C LEU A 103 2.77 21.21 5.75
N ARG A 104 3.51 21.60 6.80
CA ARG A 104 4.84 21.03 7.09
C ARG A 104 4.70 19.54 7.42
N SER A 105 5.74 18.75 7.16
CA SER A 105 5.74 17.28 7.32
C SER A 105 5.14 16.78 8.63
N ASP A 106 5.48 17.39 9.77
CA ASP A 106 4.98 16.96 11.08
C ASP A 106 3.48 17.21 11.25
N TYR A 107 3.01 18.41 10.88
CA TYR A 107 1.58 18.75 10.89
C TYR A 107 0.79 17.91 9.90
N PHE A 108 1.38 17.60 8.74
CA PHE A 108 0.78 16.71 7.75
C PHE A 108 0.50 15.33 8.34
N ALA A 109 1.42 14.76 9.13
CA ALA A 109 1.23 13.46 9.77
C ALA A 109 0.06 13.49 10.77
N LEU A 110 -0.03 14.52 11.61
CA LEU A 110 -1.09 14.69 12.61
C LEU A 110 -2.48 14.88 11.97
N VAL A 111 -2.58 15.72 10.94
CA VAL A 111 -3.84 15.98 10.24
C VAL A 111 -4.32 14.74 9.48
N ASN A 112 -3.40 13.95 8.90
CA ASN A 112 -3.75 12.66 8.29
C ASN A 112 -4.23 11.63 9.32
N LEU A 113 -3.62 11.58 10.51
CA LEU A 113 -4.11 10.72 11.60
C LEU A 113 -5.53 11.12 12.00
N ALA A 114 -5.78 12.43 12.17
CA ALA A 114 -7.11 12.95 12.47
C ALA A 114 -8.13 12.57 11.40
N LEU A 115 -7.75 12.60 10.11
CA LEU A 115 -8.61 12.14 9.02
C LEU A 115 -9.00 10.67 9.16
N ALA A 116 -8.08 9.80 9.56
CA ALA A 116 -8.39 8.39 9.81
C ALA A 116 -9.42 8.22 10.94
N VAL A 117 -9.25 8.96 12.05
CA VAL A 117 -10.19 8.97 13.17
C VAL A 117 -11.57 9.50 12.76
N ILE A 118 -11.60 10.57 11.95
CA ILE A 118 -12.85 11.15 11.44
C ILE A 118 -13.57 10.14 10.56
N ILE A 119 -12.89 9.49 9.61
CA ILE A 119 -13.50 8.49 8.73
C ILE A 119 -13.99 7.29 9.53
N PHE A 120 -13.23 6.84 10.53
CA PHE A 120 -13.66 5.77 11.44
C PHE A 120 -15.00 6.09 12.11
N TYR A 121 -15.10 7.21 12.84
CA TYR A 121 -16.35 7.57 13.53
C TYR A 121 -17.48 7.98 12.59
N LEU A 122 -17.15 8.51 11.41
CA LEU A 122 -18.13 8.79 10.37
C LEU A 122 -18.81 7.49 9.91
N MET A 123 -18.03 6.44 9.63
CA MET A 123 -18.57 5.16 9.17
C MET A 123 -19.24 4.35 10.29
N GLU A 124 -18.72 4.43 11.52
CA GLU A 124 -19.26 3.73 12.69
C GLU A 124 -20.58 4.32 13.18
N LYS A 125 -20.66 5.65 13.34
CA LYS A 125 -21.77 6.32 14.05
C LYS A 125 -22.66 7.14 13.14
N VAL A 126 -22.07 8.08 12.38
CA VAL A 126 -22.86 9.06 11.60
C VAL A 126 -23.57 8.37 10.44
N LEU A 127 -22.86 7.50 9.74
CA LEU A 127 -23.36 6.76 8.58
C LEU A 127 -23.91 5.38 8.94
N ALA A 128 -24.09 5.07 10.23
CA ALA A 128 -24.53 3.76 10.73
C ALA A 128 -25.82 3.25 10.06
N LYS A 129 -26.74 4.16 9.69
CA LYS A 129 -27.98 3.81 8.97
C LYS A 129 -27.74 3.20 7.59
N ILE A 130 -26.61 3.53 6.96
CA ILE A 130 -26.24 3.06 5.61
C ILE A 130 -25.15 1.99 5.73
N THR A 131 -24.09 2.22 6.51
CA THR A 131 -22.97 1.28 6.66
C THR A 131 -23.28 0.09 7.57
N HIS A 132 -24.41 0.12 8.28
CA HIS A 132 -24.76 -0.83 9.36
C HIS A 132 -23.77 -0.80 10.54
N GLY A 133 -22.96 0.27 10.65
CA GLY A 133 -22.03 0.51 11.75
C GLY A 133 -21.04 -0.65 11.94
N ASP A 134 -20.93 -1.14 13.17
CA ASP A 134 -20.03 -2.25 13.53
C ASP A 134 -20.38 -3.58 12.88
N ASN A 135 -21.65 -3.80 12.50
CA ASN A 135 -22.05 -5.02 11.80
C ASN A 135 -21.44 -5.10 10.40
N GLY A 136 -21.08 -3.95 9.81
CA GLY A 136 -20.50 -3.84 8.49
C GLY A 136 -21.45 -4.24 7.35
N LEU A 137 -20.95 -4.10 6.12
CA LEU A 137 -21.65 -4.46 4.90
C LEU A 137 -21.17 -5.83 4.42
N TRP A 138 -22.07 -6.80 4.33
CA TRP A 138 -21.80 -8.15 3.83
C TRP A 138 -22.36 -8.31 2.43
N PHE A 139 -21.50 -8.52 1.44
CA PHE A 139 -21.89 -8.54 0.01
C PHE A 139 -21.26 -9.69 -0.78
N LEU A 140 -20.58 -10.64 -0.11
CA LEU A 140 -19.99 -11.82 -0.75
C LEU A 140 -21.01 -12.61 -1.59
N ALA A 141 -22.23 -12.79 -1.08
CA ALA A 141 -23.30 -13.53 -1.78
C ALA A 141 -23.86 -12.80 -3.01
N ASN A 142 -23.67 -11.47 -3.10
CA ASN A 142 -24.19 -10.65 -4.20
C ASN A 142 -23.22 -10.61 -5.39
N MET A 143 -21.99 -11.12 -5.23
CA MET A 143 -21.01 -11.11 -6.32
C MET A 143 -21.38 -12.13 -7.39
N SER A 144 -21.62 -11.64 -8.60
CA SER A 144 -21.87 -12.46 -9.78
C SER A 144 -20.57 -13.07 -10.31
N SER A 145 -20.70 -14.25 -10.92
CA SER A 145 -19.61 -14.88 -11.67
C SER A 145 -19.32 -14.06 -12.92
N THR A 146 -18.13 -13.47 -12.98
CA THR A 146 -17.71 -12.65 -14.12
C THR A 146 -17.09 -13.49 -15.25
N PRO A 147 -17.22 -13.07 -16.54
CA PRO A 147 -16.81 -13.89 -17.70
C PRO A 147 -15.30 -14.10 -17.89
N VAL A 148 -14.45 -13.24 -17.31
CA VAL A 148 -12.99 -13.27 -17.53
C VAL A 148 -12.27 -14.03 -16.41
N LEU A 149 -12.40 -13.58 -15.17
CA LEU A 149 -11.92 -14.25 -13.95
C LEU A 149 -13.02 -14.16 -12.91
N ASN A 150 -13.34 -15.25 -12.22
CA ASN A 150 -14.41 -15.24 -11.22
C ASN A 150 -13.84 -14.83 -9.87
N LEU A 151 -14.00 -13.56 -9.50
CA LEU A 151 -13.43 -13.01 -8.26
C LEU A 151 -13.99 -13.64 -6.97
N GLY A 152 -15.09 -14.39 -7.05
CA GLY A 152 -15.59 -15.20 -5.94
C GLY A 152 -14.79 -16.49 -5.69
N LYS A 153 -13.97 -16.94 -6.66
CA LYS A 153 -13.09 -18.09 -6.51
C LYS A 153 -11.70 -17.65 -6.00
N PRO A 154 -11.18 -18.25 -4.91
CA PRO A 154 -9.89 -17.85 -4.35
C PRO A 154 -8.70 -17.93 -5.33
N GLY A 155 -8.72 -18.91 -6.24
CA GLY A 155 -7.66 -19.09 -7.24
C GLY A 155 -7.64 -18.01 -8.33
N ASP A 156 -8.81 -17.66 -8.85
CA ASP A 156 -8.95 -16.62 -9.88
C ASP A 156 -8.67 -15.23 -9.29
N PHE A 157 -9.10 -14.99 -8.05
CA PHE A 157 -8.77 -13.78 -7.30
C PHE A 157 -7.26 -13.59 -7.14
N PHE A 158 -6.53 -14.67 -6.80
CA PHE A 158 -5.07 -14.62 -6.69
C PHE A 158 -4.40 -14.19 -8.00
N ILE A 159 -4.83 -14.76 -9.14
CA ILE A 159 -4.27 -14.39 -10.45
C ILE A 159 -4.55 -12.91 -10.75
N PHE A 160 -5.79 -12.47 -10.50
CA PHE A 160 -6.17 -11.08 -10.71
C PHE A 160 -5.35 -10.12 -9.87
N ILE A 161 -5.26 -10.34 -8.55
CA ILE A 161 -4.52 -9.44 -7.66
C ILE A 161 -3.02 -9.45 -7.95
N PHE A 162 -2.48 -10.60 -8.34
CA PHE A 162 -1.08 -10.72 -8.75
C PHE A 162 -0.78 -9.87 -10.01
N LEU A 163 -1.67 -9.89 -11.00
CA LEU A 163 -1.55 -9.04 -12.19
C LEU A 163 -1.67 -7.55 -11.85
N VAL A 164 -2.60 -7.18 -10.96
CA VAL A 164 -2.74 -5.79 -10.48
C VAL A 164 -1.49 -5.33 -9.73
N ALA A 165 -0.97 -6.17 -8.83
CA ALA A 165 0.27 -5.89 -8.13
C ALA A 165 1.42 -5.70 -9.10
N MET A 166 1.55 -6.55 -10.13
CA MET A 166 2.57 -6.43 -11.19
C MET A 166 2.46 -5.12 -11.96
N ALA A 167 1.24 -4.73 -12.33
CA ALA A 167 0.99 -3.48 -13.04
C ALA A 167 1.37 -2.26 -12.20
N LEU A 168 0.99 -2.22 -10.91
CA LEU A 168 1.35 -1.15 -9.99
C LEU A 168 2.86 -1.08 -9.76
N TRP A 169 3.51 -2.24 -9.65
CA TRP A 169 4.95 -2.32 -9.49
C TRP A 169 5.71 -1.75 -10.69
N ALA A 170 5.29 -2.11 -11.90
CA ALA A 170 5.82 -1.54 -13.13
C ALA A 170 5.55 -0.03 -13.22
N PHE A 171 4.37 0.41 -12.81
CA PHE A 171 3.99 1.82 -12.80
C PHE A 171 4.85 2.66 -11.85
N TYR A 172 5.04 2.23 -10.60
CA TYR A 172 5.89 2.95 -9.65
C TYR A 172 7.36 2.97 -10.06
N LYS A 173 7.84 1.89 -10.67
CA LYS A 173 9.19 1.86 -11.25
C LYS A 173 9.36 2.90 -12.36
N TYR A 174 8.37 2.97 -13.26
CA TYR A 174 8.36 3.98 -14.32
C TYR A 174 8.30 5.40 -13.74
N LEU A 175 7.48 5.64 -12.71
CA LEU A 175 7.44 6.92 -12.00
C LEU A 175 8.78 7.27 -11.36
N ASP A 176 9.43 6.29 -10.74
CA ASP A 176 10.71 6.44 -10.05
C ASP A 176 11.87 6.80 -10.99
N ASP A 177 11.86 6.24 -12.21
CA ASP A 177 12.83 6.52 -13.28
C ASP A 177 12.50 7.82 -14.04
N SER A 178 11.29 8.37 -13.88
CA SER A 178 10.84 9.60 -14.56
C SER A 178 11.33 10.88 -13.86
N LEU A 179 11.27 12.00 -14.58
CA LEU A 179 11.54 13.33 -14.03
C LEU A 179 10.66 13.63 -12.80
N PHE A 180 9.43 13.12 -12.77
CA PHE A 180 8.54 13.32 -11.62
C PHE A 180 9.10 12.68 -10.35
N GLY A 181 9.60 11.44 -10.43
CA GLY A 181 10.23 10.75 -9.31
C GLY A 181 11.49 11.45 -8.80
N ALA A 182 12.27 12.04 -9.70
CA ALA A 182 13.43 12.87 -9.35
C ALA A 182 13.01 14.18 -8.67
N CYS A 183 11.96 14.85 -9.17
CA CYS A 183 11.41 16.04 -8.55
C CYS A 183 10.85 15.77 -7.15
N CYS A 184 10.11 14.66 -6.96
CA CYS A 184 9.63 14.25 -5.64
C CYS A 184 10.79 14.07 -4.65
N LEU A 185 11.85 13.36 -5.07
CA LEU A 185 13.05 13.18 -4.24
C LEU A 185 13.75 14.52 -3.94
N GLY A 186 13.80 15.41 -4.92
CA GLY A 186 14.32 16.76 -4.73
C GLY A 186 13.53 17.55 -3.67
N THR A 187 12.20 17.41 -3.64
CA THR A 187 11.35 18.02 -2.61
C THR A 187 11.67 17.51 -1.20
N LYS A 188 12.06 16.24 -1.06
CA LYS A 188 12.49 15.66 0.24
C LYS A 188 13.84 16.20 0.70
N ILE A 189 14.79 16.40 -0.23
CA ILE A 189 16.16 16.81 0.10
C ILE A 189 16.25 18.32 0.37
N ASN A 190 15.72 19.13 -0.55
CA ASN A 190 15.77 20.59 -0.42
C ASN A 190 14.69 21.26 -1.29
N GLU A 191 13.65 21.74 -0.62
CA GLU A 191 12.50 22.41 -1.24
C GLU A 191 12.88 23.72 -1.95
N ASP A 192 13.84 24.46 -1.41
CA ASP A 192 14.25 25.76 -1.95
C ASP A 192 15.00 25.59 -3.28
N LYS A 193 15.90 24.60 -3.36
CA LYS A 193 16.61 24.27 -4.61
C LYS A 193 15.64 23.93 -5.74
N LEU A 194 14.58 23.19 -5.44
CA LEU A 194 13.59 22.83 -6.46
C LEU A 194 12.82 24.06 -6.96
N ARG A 195 12.52 24.98 -6.05
CA ARG A 195 11.86 26.25 -6.35
C ARG A 195 12.74 27.18 -7.20
N PHE A 196 14.06 27.21 -6.96
CA PHE A 196 15.01 27.94 -7.80
C PHE A 196 15.09 27.40 -9.23
N LEU A 197 14.87 26.09 -9.43
CA LEU A 197 14.77 25.47 -10.75
C LEU A 197 13.44 25.73 -11.47
N GLY A 198 12.51 26.47 -10.85
CA GLY A 198 11.21 26.82 -11.43
C GLY A 198 10.11 25.78 -11.20
N TYR A 199 10.35 24.73 -10.42
CA TYR A 199 9.33 23.73 -10.10
C TYR A 199 8.47 24.16 -8.89
N SER A 200 7.17 23.88 -8.96
CA SER A 200 6.24 24.12 -7.85
C SER A 200 6.22 22.93 -6.89
N ASN A 201 6.72 23.13 -5.66
CA ASN A 201 6.68 22.11 -4.60
C ASN A 201 5.25 21.63 -4.31
N TYR A 202 4.28 22.55 -4.36
CA TYR A 202 2.87 22.22 -4.14
C TYR A 202 2.33 21.22 -5.16
N SER A 203 2.53 21.47 -6.46
CA SER A 203 1.96 20.61 -7.52
C SER A 203 2.59 19.22 -7.51
N ILE A 204 3.90 19.13 -7.26
CA ILE A 204 4.62 17.85 -7.19
C ILE A 204 4.11 17.03 -6.00
N ARG A 205 4.02 17.63 -4.82
CA ARG A 205 3.51 16.97 -3.63
C ARG A 205 2.04 16.57 -3.76
N TRP A 206 1.21 17.42 -4.38
CA TRP A 206 -0.21 17.15 -4.58
C TRP A 206 -0.43 15.97 -5.52
N MET A 207 0.28 15.93 -6.65
CA MET A 207 0.25 14.80 -7.56
C MET A 207 0.75 13.52 -6.88
N ALA A 208 1.84 13.60 -6.11
CA ALA A 208 2.40 12.45 -5.40
C ALA A 208 1.42 11.89 -4.35
N PHE A 209 0.70 12.78 -3.66
CA PHE A 209 -0.35 12.43 -2.72
C PHE A 209 -1.54 11.76 -3.38
N ILE A 210 -2.00 12.28 -4.53
CA ILE A 210 -3.08 11.66 -5.31
C ILE A 210 -2.67 10.25 -5.72
N ILE A 211 -1.48 10.07 -6.31
CA ILE A 211 -1.00 8.77 -6.77
C ILE A 211 -0.94 7.78 -5.62
N ALA A 212 -0.26 8.13 -4.52
CA ALA A 212 -0.13 7.27 -3.35
C ALA A 212 -1.47 6.84 -2.77
N ASN A 213 -2.34 7.80 -2.44
CA ASN A 213 -3.59 7.47 -1.76
C ASN A 213 -4.62 6.81 -2.70
N THR A 214 -4.52 7.02 -4.02
CA THR A 214 -5.32 6.26 -4.99
C THR A 214 -4.89 4.79 -5.03
N THR A 215 -3.59 4.49 -4.93
CA THR A 215 -3.13 3.10 -4.82
C THR A 215 -3.53 2.44 -3.50
N THR A 216 -3.56 3.22 -2.41
CA THR A 216 -4.09 2.80 -1.12
C THR A 216 -5.59 2.50 -1.18
N ALA A 217 -6.37 3.35 -1.86
CA ALA A 217 -7.79 3.12 -2.09
C ALA A 217 -8.04 1.88 -2.96
N LEU A 218 -7.23 1.65 -3.99
CA LEU A 218 -7.25 0.41 -4.78
C LEU A 218 -7.01 -0.82 -3.88
N ALA A 219 -6.03 -0.77 -2.96
CA ALA A 219 -5.81 -1.84 -1.99
C ALA A 219 -7.06 -2.09 -1.13
N GLY A 220 -7.76 -1.02 -0.72
CA GLY A 220 -9.02 -1.09 0.00
C GLY A 220 -10.15 -1.73 -0.81
N SER A 221 -10.27 -1.40 -2.08
CA SER A 221 -11.24 -2.06 -2.98
C SER A 221 -10.96 -3.56 -3.10
N LEU A 222 -9.69 -3.94 -3.26
CA LEU A 222 -9.27 -5.34 -3.34
C LEU A 222 -9.50 -6.07 -2.02
N TYR A 223 -9.25 -5.42 -0.89
CA TYR A 223 -9.58 -5.91 0.45
C TYR A 223 -11.09 -6.20 0.57
N ALA A 224 -11.93 -5.25 0.18
CA ALA A 224 -13.39 -5.38 0.25
C ALA A 224 -13.90 -6.56 -0.60
N VAL A 225 -13.39 -6.73 -1.82
CA VAL A 225 -13.76 -7.86 -2.70
C VAL A 225 -13.25 -9.19 -2.13
N TYR A 226 -12.02 -9.22 -1.60
CA TYR A 226 -11.42 -10.45 -1.09
C TYR A 226 -12.15 -11.00 0.14
N PHE A 227 -12.40 -10.14 1.13
CA PHE A 227 -13.09 -10.55 2.36
C PHE A 227 -14.61 -10.63 2.18
N GLY A 228 -15.17 -9.95 1.17
CA GLY A 228 -16.60 -9.91 0.91
C GLY A 228 -17.43 -9.21 1.98
N PHE A 229 -16.75 -8.52 2.90
CA PHE A 229 -17.36 -7.66 3.90
C PHE A 229 -16.46 -6.46 4.18
N VAL A 230 -17.06 -5.35 4.64
CA VAL A 230 -16.35 -4.15 5.08
C VAL A 230 -16.93 -3.66 6.40
N SER A 231 -16.08 -3.48 7.41
CA SER A 231 -16.45 -2.92 8.72
C SER A 231 -15.53 -1.73 9.09
N PRO A 232 -15.97 -0.83 9.99
CA PRO A 232 -15.19 0.35 10.36
C PRO A 232 -13.82 0.02 10.96
N ALA A 233 -13.66 -1.19 11.51
CA ALA A 233 -12.43 -1.68 12.13
C ALA A 233 -11.18 -1.63 11.22
N ILE A 234 -11.35 -1.59 9.89
CA ILE A 234 -10.23 -1.41 8.95
C ILE A 234 -9.54 -0.05 9.09
N THR A 235 -10.28 0.95 9.60
CA THR A 235 -9.84 2.34 9.78
C THR A 235 -9.48 2.65 11.23
N HIS A 236 -9.44 1.64 12.09
CA HIS A 236 -9.27 1.85 13.53
C HIS A 236 -7.97 2.63 13.81
N PRO A 237 -7.98 3.64 14.70
CA PRO A 237 -6.81 4.49 14.95
C PRO A 237 -5.56 3.71 15.40
N ALA A 238 -5.74 2.59 16.10
CA ALA A 238 -4.64 1.70 16.49
C ALA A 238 -3.85 1.16 15.28
N ARG A 239 -4.51 0.96 14.13
CA ARG A 239 -3.90 0.46 12.88
C ARG A 239 -3.32 1.56 11.99
N ALA A 240 -3.36 2.82 12.43
CA ALA A 240 -2.82 3.94 11.67
C ALA A 240 -1.30 3.88 11.50
N ALA A 241 -0.62 3.25 12.46
CA ALA A 241 0.83 3.07 12.41
C ALA A 241 1.25 1.94 11.45
N ASP A 242 0.45 0.89 11.30
CA ASP A 242 0.76 -0.31 10.51
C ASP A 242 1.42 -0.02 9.15
N PRO A 243 0.85 0.81 8.26
CA PRO A 243 1.45 1.04 6.94
C PRO A 243 2.83 1.70 7.02
N VAL A 244 3.04 2.57 8.01
CA VAL A 244 4.31 3.25 8.26
C VAL A 244 5.33 2.24 8.81
N VAL A 245 4.92 1.42 9.78
CA VAL A 245 5.72 0.35 10.37
C VAL A 245 6.22 -0.61 9.29
N VAL A 246 5.31 -1.08 8.43
CA VAL A 246 5.66 -2.01 7.35
C VAL A 246 6.58 -1.39 6.32
N THR A 247 6.38 -0.12 6.01
CA THR A 247 7.27 0.63 5.11
C THR A 247 8.69 0.75 5.68
N ILE A 248 8.82 1.08 6.96
CA ILE A 248 10.11 1.21 7.66
C ILE A 248 10.81 -0.14 7.73
N LEU A 249 10.07 -1.18 8.14
CA LEU A 249 10.57 -2.54 8.28
C LEU A 249 11.04 -3.11 6.94
N GLY A 250 10.27 -2.89 5.87
CA GLY A 250 10.63 -3.27 4.51
C GLY A 250 11.84 -2.52 3.95
N GLY A 251 11.95 -1.22 4.24
CA GLY A 251 13.01 -0.34 3.77
C GLY A 251 12.44 0.87 3.01
N VAL A 252 12.53 2.04 3.63
CA VAL A 252 11.93 3.29 3.16
C VAL A 252 12.49 3.70 1.79
N GLY A 253 11.61 3.98 0.83
CA GLY A 253 11.96 4.46 -0.51
C GLY A 253 12.55 3.39 -1.43
N THR A 254 12.49 2.12 -1.03
CA THR A 254 12.86 1.00 -1.91
C THR A 254 11.61 0.44 -2.58
N LEU A 255 11.70 0.08 -3.86
CA LEU A 255 10.57 -0.43 -4.62
C LEU A 255 10.09 -1.80 -4.08
N TYR A 256 11.01 -2.64 -3.59
CA TYR A 256 10.73 -3.97 -3.03
C TYR A 256 10.42 -3.96 -1.52
N GLY A 257 10.65 -2.83 -0.84
CA GLY A 257 10.37 -2.67 0.58
C GLY A 257 8.94 -3.06 0.98
N PRO A 258 7.89 -2.58 0.30
CA PRO A 258 6.50 -2.93 0.61
C PRO A 258 6.21 -4.44 0.60
N ILE A 259 6.80 -5.18 -0.34
CA ILE A 259 6.59 -6.64 -0.45
C ILE A 259 7.26 -7.35 0.73
N VAL A 260 8.54 -7.05 0.97
CA VAL A 260 9.32 -7.69 2.05
C VAL A 260 8.77 -7.31 3.41
N GLY A 261 8.42 -6.04 3.59
CA GLY A 261 7.78 -5.53 4.79
C GLY A 261 6.46 -6.24 5.06
N SER A 262 5.60 -6.39 4.04
CA SER A 262 4.30 -7.04 4.22
C SER A 262 4.43 -8.53 4.53
N ILE A 263 5.36 -9.24 3.90
CA ILE A 263 5.65 -10.64 4.24
C ILE A 263 6.10 -10.76 5.70
N ALA A 264 7.04 -9.91 6.13
CA ALA A 264 7.58 -9.97 7.48
C ALA A 264 6.54 -9.54 8.53
N TYR A 265 5.78 -8.47 8.28
CA TYR A 265 4.76 -7.98 9.20
C TYR A 265 3.59 -8.96 9.32
N THR A 266 3.00 -9.39 8.19
CA THR A 266 1.86 -10.31 8.19
C THR A 266 2.27 -11.70 8.70
N GLY A 267 3.46 -12.20 8.34
CA GLY A 267 3.96 -13.47 8.87
C GLY A 267 4.24 -13.41 10.37
N MET A 268 4.80 -12.31 10.86
CA MET A 268 5.03 -12.12 12.29
C MET A 268 3.72 -11.97 13.05
N LYS A 269 2.74 -11.24 12.51
CA LYS A 269 1.38 -11.14 13.06
C LYS A 269 0.71 -12.51 13.16
N ASP A 270 0.74 -13.30 12.10
CA ASP A 270 0.09 -14.62 12.06
C ASP A 270 0.72 -15.60 13.06
N LEU A 271 2.06 -15.65 13.11
CA LEU A 271 2.79 -16.49 14.06
C LEU A 271 2.61 -16.04 15.51
N LEU A 272 2.76 -14.74 15.81
CA LEU A 272 2.68 -14.23 17.19
C LEU A 272 1.25 -14.25 17.73
N SER A 273 0.24 -14.03 16.89
CA SER A 273 -1.17 -14.05 17.33
C SER A 273 -1.57 -15.42 17.88
N GLY A 274 -0.89 -16.50 17.47
CA GLY A 274 -1.09 -17.84 18.02
C GLY A 274 -0.50 -18.06 19.41
N PHE A 275 0.48 -17.24 19.85
CA PHE A 275 1.19 -17.41 21.13
C PHE A 275 0.95 -16.29 22.13
N ILE A 276 0.74 -15.05 21.68
CA ILE A 276 0.71 -13.84 22.51
C ILE A 276 -0.49 -12.98 22.09
N ALA A 277 -1.36 -12.65 23.06
CA ALA A 277 -2.52 -11.79 22.81
C ALA A 277 -2.14 -10.35 22.38
N ASN A 278 -1.06 -9.80 22.95
CA ASN A 278 -0.57 -8.44 22.68
C ASN A 278 0.59 -8.42 21.66
N TRP A 279 0.40 -9.06 20.51
CA TRP A 279 1.40 -9.14 19.42
C TRP A 279 1.90 -7.76 18.95
N GLU A 280 1.06 -6.72 19.04
CA GLU A 280 1.39 -5.33 18.69
C GLU A 280 2.60 -4.79 19.47
N LEU A 281 2.76 -5.17 20.75
CA LEU A 281 3.88 -4.73 21.59
C LEU A 281 5.22 -5.26 21.06
N PHE A 282 5.23 -6.50 20.58
CA PHE A 282 6.43 -7.13 20.04
C PHE A 282 6.85 -6.50 18.71
N ILE A 283 5.87 -6.16 17.86
CA ILE A 283 6.11 -5.40 16.63
C ILE A 283 6.69 -4.02 16.93
N GLY A 284 6.14 -3.30 17.91
CA GLY A 284 6.65 -2.00 18.33
C GLY A 284 8.10 -2.08 18.81
N LEU A 285 8.43 -3.08 19.63
CA LEU A 285 9.79 -3.29 20.13
C LEU A 285 10.76 -3.65 19.01
N LEU A 286 10.36 -4.54 18.10
CA LEU A 286 11.14 -4.90 16.92
C LEU A 286 11.38 -3.69 16.01
N LEU A 287 10.39 -2.82 15.83
CA LEU A 287 10.55 -1.58 15.08
C LEU A 287 11.55 -0.64 15.74
N VAL A 288 11.47 -0.44 17.06
CA VAL A 288 12.46 0.36 17.80
C VAL A 288 13.87 -0.21 17.60
N PHE A 289 14.01 -1.54 17.68
CA PHE A 289 15.29 -2.20 17.45
C PHE A 289 15.83 -1.96 16.03
N ILE A 290 14.98 -2.09 15.00
CA ILE A 290 15.37 -1.84 13.60
C ILE A 290 15.78 -0.38 13.40
N MET A 291 15.01 0.57 13.96
CA MET A 291 15.34 1.99 13.86
C MET A 291 16.68 2.34 14.53
N LEU A 292 17.00 1.69 15.66
CA LEU A 292 18.29 1.83 16.33
C LEU A 292 19.43 1.12 15.59
N ALA A 293 19.15 -0.01 14.92
CA ALA A 293 20.14 -0.81 14.19
C ALA A 293 20.53 -0.22 12.82
N GLY A 294 19.72 0.67 12.25
CA GLY A 294 20.10 1.49 11.10
C GLY A 294 18.97 1.79 10.11
N GLU A 295 19.09 2.93 9.42
CA GLU A 295 18.04 3.55 8.57
C GLU A 295 17.66 2.76 7.30
N LYS A 296 18.28 1.60 7.03
CA LYS A 296 18.14 0.91 5.73
C LYS A 296 17.01 -0.12 5.68
N GLY A 297 16.41 -0.50 6.81
CA GLY A 297 15.38 -1.56 6.86
C GLY A 297 15.88 -2.92 6.37
N ILE A 298 14.99 -3.91 6.25
CA ILE A 298 15.36 -5.28 5.85
C ILE A 298 15.90 -5.31 4.42
N TRP A 299 15.17 -4.73 3.46
CA TRP A 299 15.59 -4.77 2.05
C TRP A 299 16.82 -3.91 1.77
N GLY A 300 16.93 -2.71 2.36
CA GLY A 300 18.10 -1.85 2.16
C GLY A 300 19.37 -2.41 2.81
N THR A 301 19.24 -3.28 3.81
CA THR A 301 20.37 -4.06 4.35
C THR A 301 20.75 -5.22 3.43
N LEU A 302 19.76 -5.91 2.83
CA LEU A 302 20.00 -7.07 1.94
C LEU A 302 20.50 -6.68 0.53
N ASP A 303 20.04 -5.58 -0.05
CA ASP A 303 20.41 -5.11 -1.40
C ASP A 303 21.94 -5.04 -1.65
N PRO A 304 22.77 -4.46 -0.75
CA PRO A 304 24.22 -4.42 -0.95
C PRO A 304 24.88 -5.81 -0.88
N TYR A 305 24.38 -6.73 -0.05
CA TYR A 305 24.91 -8.11 0.02
C TYR A 305 24.52 -8.94 -1.21
N LEU A 306 23.29 -8.78 -1.70
CA LEU A 306 22.80 -9.42 -2.93
C LEU A 306 23.56 -8.92 -4.15
N LYS A 307 23.80 -7.61 -4.28
CA LYS A 307 24.63 -7.05 -5.36
C LYS A 307 26.05 -7.58 -5.31
N LYS A 308 26.65 -7.73 -4.13
CA LYS A 308 28.00 -8.30 -3.97
C LYS A 308 28.07 -9.79 -4.34
N ALA A 309 27.01 -10.56 -4.06
CA ALA A 309 26.89 -11.96 -4.45
C ALA A 309 26.69 -12.16 -5.97
N PHE A 310 25.88 -11.31 -6.62
CA PHE A 310 25.62 -11.39 -8.05
C PHE A 310 26.77 -10.81 -8.92
N TYR A 311 27.49 -9.78 -8.48
CA TYR A 311 28.63 -9.23 -9.25
C TYR A 311 29.90 -10.10 -9.20
N ARG A 312 30.06 -10.97 -8.20
CA ARG A 312 31.22 -11.88 -8.12
C ARG A 312 31.22 -12.98 -9.19
N LYS A 313 30.13 -13.13 -9.98
CA LYS A 313 30.03 -14.03 -11.13
C LYS A 313 30.17 -13.35 -12.51
N GLY A 314 30.36 -12.04 -12.56
CA GLY A 314 30.66 -11.31 -13.80
C GLY A 314 32.17 -11.17 -13.98
N THR A 315 32.76 -12.07 -14.76
CA THR A 315 34.19 -12.11 -15.15
C THR A 315 34.76 -10.75 -15.53
N VAL A 316 35.91 -10.42 -14.94
CA VAL A 316 36.89 -9.45 -15.42
C VAL A 316 37.30 -9.82 -16.84
N PRO A 317 37.19 -8.94 -17.85
CA PRO A 317 38.11 -8.94 -18.98
C PRO A 317 39.30 -8.03 -18.64
N LYS A 318 40.49 -8.55 -18.94
CA LYS A 318 41.76 -7.81 -18.93
C LYS A 318 41.71 -6.61 -19.88
#